data_AF-W4JXS0-F1
#
_entry.id   AF-W4JXS0-F1
#
_cell.length_a   1.000
_cell.length_b   1.000
_cell.length_c   1.000
_cell.angle_alpha   90.00
_cell.angle_beta   90.00
_cell.angle_gamma   90.00
#
_symmetry.space_group_name_H-M   'P 1'
#
loop_
_entity.id
_entity.type
_entity.pdbx_description
1 polymer ?
#
loop_
_entity_poly.entity_id
_entity_poly.type
_entity_poly.pdbx_seq_one_letter_code
_entity_poly.pdbx_strand_id
1 'polypeptide(L)'
;KGIDPFRPLEQAFWHSINCLSRSTDNSTKLHALMAGEVSDKEKAQYRRIYNAIVSYVPQLGQLAKQPGNGDLANKALETATLQMNKAGAQGRSDDTNSIKGQILKFIPKLLNAGLVPPLSEVTKTGRGFDHPQTAFYLMPARWVSEWKKDADGTFCKLKDGRLSISADLMPAFMYQDPDLYNRLQPYEGFAHGHILIHVAQTLYTCPLSVDRISGTINPRSNARKLGIQRMTPMLIAYAAAHVRQVNTTIAILISIADTICPGLDEKLGHRGQ
;
A
#
# COMPACT_ATOMS: atom_id res chain seq x y z
N LYS A 1 -12.65 8.34 -9.38
CA LYS A 1 -13.32 7.07 -9.02
C LYS A 1 -12.22 6.01 -8.98
N GLY A 2 -11.73 5.64 -7.80
CA GLY A 2 -10.68 4.63 -7.64
C GLY A 2 -11.21 3.52 -6.76
N ILE A 3 -10.92 2.27 -7.12
CA ILE A 3 -11.12 1.13 -6.25
C ILE A 3 -9.97 1.17 -5.24
N ASP A 4 -10.30 1.12 -3.95
CA ASP A 4 -9.30 1.09 -2.88
C ASP A 4 -8.49 -0.22 -2.98
N PRO A 5 -7.18 -0.18 -3.28
CA PRO A 5 -6.38 -1.38 -3.54
C PRO A 5 -6.08 -2.18 -2.26
N PHE A 6 -6.38 -1.63 -1.08
CA PHE A 6 -6.11 -2.25 0.21
C PHE A 6 -7.30 -3.02 0.77
N ARG A 7 -8.47 -2.93 0.12
CA ARG A 7 -9.65 -3.65 0.59
C ARG A 7 -9.75 -5.04 -0.04
N PRO A 8 -10.22 -6.04 0.72
CA PRO A 8 -10.53 -7.35 0.17
C PRO A 8 -11.70 -7.22 -0.80
N LEU A 9 -11.38 -7.14 -2.09
CA LEU A 9 -12.35 -6.99 -3.20
C LEU A 9 -13.43 -8.07 -3.13
N GLU A 10 -13.03 -9.26 -2.68
CA GLU A 10 -13.92 -10.39 -2.42
C GLU A 10 -15.01 -10.10 -1.39
N GLN A 11 -14.66 -9.54 -0.23
CA GLN A 11 -15.64 -9.18 0.79
C GLN A 11 -16.59 -8.10 0.26
N ALA A 12 -16.05 -7.10 -0.44
CA ALA A 12 -16.85 -6.02 -1.01
C ALA A 12 -17.84 -6.52 -2.07
N PHE A 13 -17.40 -7.47 -2.89
CA PHE A 13 -18.18 -8.06 -3.97
C PHE A 13 -19.28 -8.98 -3.42
N TRP A 14 -18.94 -9.93 -2.54
CA TRP A 14 -19.92 -10.83 -1.92
C TRP A 14 -20.96 -10.12 -1.07
N HIS A 15 -20.53 -9.13 -0.28
CA HIS A 15 -21.47 -8.32 0.50
C HIS A 15 -22.51 -7.63 -0.38
N SER A 16 -22.05 -7.02 -1.48
CA SER A 16 -22.94 -6.29 -2.38
C SER A 16 -23.89 -7.20 -3.15
N ILE A 17 -23.45 -8.40 -3.53
CA ILE A 17 -24.30 -9.41 -4.18
C ILE A 17 -25.40 -9.90 -3.24
N ASN A 18 -25.06 -10.20 -1.99
CA ASN A 18 -26.03 -10.71 -1.01
C ASN A 18 -27.09 -9.66 -0.63
N CYS A 19 -26.72 -8.38 -0.60
CA CYS A 19 -27.69 -7.30 -0.48
C CYS A 19 -28.66 -7.21 -1.67
N LEU A 20 -28.26 -7.65 -2.86
CA LEU A 20 -29.06 -7.56 -4.08
C LEU A 20 -29.92 -8.81 -4.34
N SER A 21 -29.42 -10.00 -4.00
CA SER A 21 -30.06 -11.27 -4.37
C SER A 21 -31.19 -11.70 -3.42
N ARG A 22 -31.33 -11.10 -2.22
CA ARG A 22 -32.25 -11.55 -1.14
C ARG A 22 -32.16 -13.05 -0.83
N SER A 23 -31.13 -13.75 -1.30
CA SER A 23 -30.96 -15.19 -1.19
C SER A 23 -30.33 -15.54 0.15
N THR A 24 -30.96 -16.46 0.88
CA THR A 24 -30.50 -16.97 2.17
C THR A 24 -29.32 -17.95 2.06
N ASP A 25 -29.05 -18.52 0.87
CA ASP A 25 -28.00 -19.55 0.70
C ASP A 25 -26.58 -18.98 0.73
N ASN A 26 -26.37 -17.77 0.24
CA ASN A 26 -25.05 -17.13 0.26
C ASN A 26 -24.72 -16.52 1.65
N SER A 27 -25.65 -16.60 2.59
CA SER A 27 -25.51 -16.09 3.97
C SER A 27 -24.35 -16.77 4.69
N THR A 28 -24.18 -18.09 4.55
CA THR A 28 -23.21 -18.88 5.32
C THR A 28 -21.75 -18.55 4.96
N LYS A 29 -21.42 -18.40 3.67
CA LYS A 29 -20.10 -17.95 3.22
C LYS A 29 -19.82 -16.50 3.59
N LEU A 30 -20.84 -15.64 3.55
CA LEU A 30 -20.74 -14.26 3.96
C LEU A 30 -20.49 -14.12 5.46
N HIS A 31 -21.22 -14.86 6.29
CA HIS A 31 -21.01 -14.91 7.74
C HIS A 31 -19.62 -15.40 8.10
N ALA A 32 -19.07 -16.38 7.37
CA ALA A 32 -17.70 -16.82 7.55
C ALA A 32 -16.65 -15.80 7.06
N LEU A 33 -16.95 -15.01 6.02
CA LEU A 33 -16.06 -13.94 5.51
C LEU A 33 -16.15 -12.64 6.32
N MET A 34 -17.29 -12.40 6.97
CA MET A 34 -17.68 -11.17 7.65
C MET A 34 -18.00 -11.46 9.13
N ALA A 35 -17.16 -12.23 9.82
CA ALA A 35 -17.38 -12.67 11.21
C ALA A 35 -17.43 -11.51 12.27
N GLY A 36 -17.57 -10.26 11.84
CA GLY A 36 -17.80 -9.08 12.68
C GLY A 36 -18.92 -8.19 12.11
N GLU A 37 -19.55 -7.38 12.98
CA GLU A 37 -20.55 -6.40 12.55
C GLU A 37 -19.92 -5.38 11.60
N VAL A 38 -20.41 -5.33 10.36
CA VAL A 38 -19.93 -4.37 9.37
C VAL A 38 -20.69 -3.06 9.47
N SER A 39 -19.94 -1.97 9.62
CA SER A 39 -20.51 -0.63 9.79
C SER A 39 -21.21 -0.16 8.52
N ASP A 40 -22.20 0.73 8.65
CA ASP A 40 -22.93 1.24 7.48
C ASP A 40 -22.05 2.02 6.50
N LYS A 41 -20.96 2.62 7.00
CA LYS A 41 -19.93 3.26 6.17
C LYS A 41 -19.24 2.25 5.28
N GLU A 42 -18.86 1.10 5.82
CA GLU A 42 -18.22 0.01 5.07
C GLU A 42 -19.17 -0.61 4.05
N LYS A 43 -20.44 -0.84 4.42
CA LYS A 43 -21.46 -1.31 3.47
C LYS A 43 -21.62 -0.34 2.30
N ALA A 44 -21.66 0.97 2.57
CA ALA A 44 -21.74 1.98 1.53
C ALA A 44 -20.50 1.97 0.62
N GLN A 45 -19.31 1.74 1.18
CA GLN A 45 -18.07 1.62 0.42
C GLN A 45 -18.05 0.35 -0.45
N TYR A 46 -18.46 -0.80 0.08
CA TYR A 46 -18.57 -2.05 -0.68
C TYR A 46 -19.51 -1.91 -1.87
N ARG A 47 -20.69 -1.28 -1.68
CA ARG A 47 -21.61 -0.96 -2.78
C ARG A 47 -20.95 -0.11 -3.87
N ARG A 48 -20.12 0.87 -3.48
CA ARG A 48 -19.39 1.70 -4.46
C ARG A 48 -18.38 0.88 -5.26
N ILE A 49 -17.64 -0.01 -4.61
CA ILE A 49 -16.66 -0.90 -5.27
C ILE A 49 -17.37 -1.84 -6.23
N TYR A 50 -18.43 -2.50 -5.78
CA TYR A 50 -19.24 -3.38 -6.61
C TYR A 50 -19.79 -2.65 -7.84
N ASN A 51 -20.38 -1.46 -7.66
CA ASN A 51 -20.90 -0.67 -8.77
C ASN A 51 -19.80 -0.26 -9.76
N ALA A 52 -18.59 0.03 -9.28
CA ALA A 52 -17.46 0.28 -10.16
C ALA A 52 -17.10 -0.98 -10.97
N ILE A 53 -16.98 -2.14 -10.33
CA ILE A 53 -16.67 -3.41 -11.00
C ILE A 53 -17.73 -3.75 -12.07
N VAL A 54 -19.01 -3.69 -11.71
CA VAL A 54 -20.11 -3.96 -12.66
C VAL A 54 -20.18 -2.93 -13.78
N SER A 55 -19.74 -1.69 -13.56
CA SER A 55 -19.63 -0.71 -14.65
C SER A 55 -18.56 -1.06 -15.67
N TYR A 56 -17.48 -1.73 -15.25
CA TYR A 56 -16.44 -2.23 -16.15
C TYR A 56 -16.81 -3.56 -16.80
N VAL A 57 -17.46 -4.46 -16.06
CA VAL A 57 -17.84 -5.80 -16.53
C VAL A 57 -19.32 -6.06 -16.22
N PRO A 58 -20.25 -5.55 -17.06
CA PRO A 58 -21.68 -5.67 -16.82
C PRO A 58 -22.18 -7.11 -16.71
N GLN A 59 -21.52 -8.05 -17.40
CA GLN A 59 -21.91 -9.47 -17.35
C GLN A 59 -21.81 -10.05 -15.93
N LEU A 60 -20.87 -9.58 -15.09
CA LEU A 60 -20.78 -10.02 -13.70
C LEU A 60 -22.04 -9.63 -12.90
N GLY A 61 -22.56 -8.43 -13.11
CA GLY A 61 -23.78 -7.97 -12.45
C GLY A 61 -25.04 -8.67 -12.98
N GLN A 62 -25.04 -9.12 -14.23
CA GLN A 62 -26.13 -9.92 -14.81
C GLN A 62 -26.11 -11.34 -14.23
N LEU A 63 -24.93 -11.98 -14.16
CA LEU A 63 -24.75 -13.30 -13.55
C LEU A 63 -25.22 -13.31 -12.09
N ALA A 64 -24.93 -12.26 -11.33
CA ALA A 64 -25.36 -12.13 -9.94
C ALA A 64 -26.89 -12.00 -9.76
N LYS A 65 -27.65 -11.69 -10.81
CA LYS A 65 -29.11 -11.46 -10.77
C LYS A 65 -29.93 -12.61 -11.36
N GLN A 66 -29.31 -13.64 -11.96
CA GLN A 66 -30.05 -14.72 -12.62
C GLN A 66 -30.69 -15.66 -11.58
N PRO A 67 -32.03 -15.83 -11.58
CA PRO A 67 -32.71 -16.79 -10.72
C PRO A 67 -32.51 -18.23 -11.22
N GLY A 68 -32.30 -19.18 -10.30
CA GLY A 68 -32.37 -20.62 -10.61
C GLY A 68 -31.08 -21.32 -11.06
N ASN A 69 -29.92 -20.64 -11.07
CA ASN A 69 -28.63 -21.24 -11.44
C ASN A 69 -27.54 -21.00 -10.37
N GLY A 70 -27.96 -21.07 -9.10
CA GLY A 70 -27.20 -20.61 -7.93
C GLY A 70 -25.77 -21.14 -7.88
N ASP A 71 -25.56 -22.44 -8.07
CA ASP A 71 -24.23 -23.04 -7.98
C ASP A 71 -23.29 -22.65 -9.11
N LEU A 72 -23.76 -22.61 -10.36
CA LEU A 72 -22.92 -22.23 -11.49
C LEU A 72 -22.59 -20.74 -11.48
N ALA A 73 -23.59 -19.90 -11.17
CA ALA A 73 -23.40 -18.46 -11.00
C ALA A 73 -22.45 -18.16 -9.83
N ASN A 74 -22.62 -18.82 -8.68
CA ASN A 74 -21.73 -18.68 -7.53
C ASN A 74 -20.29 -19.09 -7.88
N LYS A 75 -20.08 -20.24 -8.54
CA LYS A 75 -18.74 -20.67 -9.00
C LYS A 75 -18.09 -19.67 -9.97
N ALA A 76 -18.87 -19.10 -10.89
CA ALA A 76 -18.37 -18.08 -11.81
C ALA A 76 -17.96 -16.80 -11.09
N LEU A 77 -18.74 -16.37 -10.10
CA LEU A 77 -18.46 -15.19 -9.26
C LEU A 77 -17.24 -15.40 -8.35
N GLU A 78 -17.09 -16.59 -7.77
CA GLU A 78 -15.89 -16.99 -7.00
C GLU A 78 -14.64 -16.94 -7.89
N THR A 79 -14.73 -17.53 -9.08
CA THR A 79 -13.62 -17.53 -10.04
C THR A 79 -13.23 -16.11 -10.44
N ALA A 80 -14.21 -15.26 -10.78
CA ALA A 80 -13.96 -13.88 -11.16
C ALA A 80 -13.28 -13.09 -10.03
N THR A 81 -13.74 -13.30 -8.80
CA THR A 81 -13.18 -12.65 -7.60
C THR A 81 -11.75 -13.09 -7.33
N LEU A 82 -11.47 -14.39 -7.44
CA LEU A 82 -10.13 -14.94 -7.33
C LEU A 82 -9.18 -14.35 -8.37
N GLN A 83 -9.62 -14.25 -9.63
CA GLN A 83 -8.81 -13.65 -10.70
C GLN A 83 -8.57 -12.16 -10.46
N MET A 84 -9.55 -11.40 -9.96
CA MET A 84 -9.38 -10.00 -9.60
C MET A 84 -8.36 -9.82 -8.46
N ASN A 85 -8.43 -10.63 -7.41
CA ASN A 85 -7.45 -10.62 -6.32
C ASN A 85 -6.05 -10.96 -6.83
N LYS A 86 -5.92 -11.98 -7.68
CA LYS A 86 -4.66 -12.38 -8.29
C LYS A 86 -4.08 -11.26 -9.16
N ALA A 87 -4.90 -10.64 -10.01
CA ALA A 87 -4.49 -9.53 -10.86
C ALA A 87 -4.07 -8.30 -10.02
N GLY A 88 -4.80 -7.98 -8.96
CA GLY A 88 -4.44 -6.90 -8.04
C GLY A 88 -3.12 -7.16 -7.31
N ALA A 89 -2.90 -8.39 -6.83
CA ALA A 89 -1.64 -8.80 -6.22
C ALA A 89 -0.47 -8.72 -7.21
N GLN A 90 -0.67 -9.17 -8.45
CA GLN A 90 0.32 -9.05 -9.51
C GLN A 90 0.66 -7.59 -9.81
N GLY A 91 -0.36 -6.72 -9.95
CA GLY A 91 -0.14 -5.29 -10.18
C GLY A 91 0.69 -4.62 -9.06
N ARG A 92 0.41 -4.94 -7.79
CA ARG A 92 1.23 -4.46 -6.66
C ARG A 92 2.67 -4.99 -6.72
N SER A 93 2.86 -6.23 -7.14
CA SER A 93 4.18 -6.84 -7.30
C SER A 93 4.98 -6.14 -8.40
N ASP A 94 4.34 -5.90 -9.56
CA ASP A 94 4.94 -5.19 -10.70
C ASP A 94 5.33 -3.76 -10.33
N ASP A 95 4.43 -3.05 -9.63
CA ASP A 95 4.71 -1.72 -9.06
C ASP A 95 5.94 -1.75 -8.12
N THR A 96 5.96 -2.68 -7.17
CA THR A 96 7.09 -2.86 -6.23
C THR A 96 8.40 -3.10 -6.97
N ASN A 97 8.38 -3.96 -7.99
CA ASN A 97 9.55 -4.30 -8.79
C ASN A 97 10.05 -3.10 -9.60
N SER A 98 9.14 -2.26 -10.11
CA SER A 98 9.51 -1.04 -10.84
C SER A 98 10.23 -0.02 -9.96
N ILE A 99 9.90 0.04 -8.67
CA ILE A 99 10.47 1.00 -7.72
C ILE A 99 11.77 0.48 -7.09
N LYS A 100 11.87 -0.84 -6.86
CA LYS A 100 12.91 -1.46 -6.03
C LYS A 100 14.34 -1.06 -6.40
N GLY A 101 14.67 -0.98 -7.69
CA GLY A 101 15.98 -0.51 -8.16
C GLY A 101 16.11 1.01 -8.18
N GLN A 102 15.03 1.71 -8.53
CA GLN A 102 15.02 3.17 -8.68
C GLN A 102 15.28 3.90 -7.36
N ILE A 103 14.69 3.43 -6.27
CA ILE A 103 14.85 4.08 -4.97
C ILE A 103 16.31 4.11 -4.49
N LEU A 104 17.10 3.07 -4.81
CA LEU A 104 18.53 3.02 -4.47
C LEU A 104 19.38 3.93 -5.34
N LYS A 105 18.91 4.30 -6.53
CA LYS A 105 19.56 5.31 -7.39
C LYS A 105 19.24 6.72 -6.93
N PHE A 106 18.10 6.90 -6.28
CA PHE A 106 17.60 8.20 -5.87
C PHE A 106 18.15 8.66 -4.52
N ILE A 107 18.22 7.76 -3.52
CA ILE A 107 18.75 8.10 -2.18
C ILE A 107 20.15 8.73 -2.26
N PRO A 108 21.11 8.20 -3.03
CA PRO A 108 22.43 8.82 -3.20
C PRO A 108 22.40 10.23 -3.77
N LYS A 109 21.51 10.48 -4.74
CA LYS A 109 21.34 11.82 -5.32
C LYS A 109 20.85 12.82 -4.28
N LEU A 110 19.96 12.41 -3.37
CA LEU A 110 19.49 13.27 -2.28
C LEU A 110 20.58 13.59 -1.26
N LEU A 111 21.44 12.61 -0.98
CA LEU A 111 22.50 12.74 0.03
C LEU A 111 23.77 13.36 -0.54
N ASN A 112 23.84 13.62 -1.86
CA ASN A 112 25.07 13.96 -2.57
C ASN A 112 26.24 13.02 -2.22
N ALA A 113 25.94 11.76 -1.93
CA ALA A 113 26.88 10.75 -1.44
C ALA A 113 26.41 9.34 -1.85
N GLY A 114 27.34 8.41 -2.07
CA GLY A 114 27.01 7.02 -2.37
C GLY A 114 26.30 6.30 -1.20
N LEU A 115 25.76 5.10 -1.47
CA LEU A 115 25.29 4.20 -0.41
C LEU A 115 26.49 3.56 0.28
N VAL A 116 26.54 3.64 1.61
CA VAL A 116 27.59 3.08 2.45
C VAL A 116 26.94 2.24 3.56
N PRO A 117 27.07 0.90 3.52
CA PRO A 117 27.70 0.10 2.47
C PRO A 117 26.89 0.05 1.14
N PRO A 118 27.50 -0.28 -0.01
CA PRO A 118 26.75 -0.43 -1.26
C PRO A 118 25.62 -1.47 -1.16
N LEU A 119 24.45 -1.16 -1.72
CA LEU A 119 23.28 -2.03 -1.71
C LEU A 119 23.00 -2.62 -3.10
N SER A 120 22.53 -3.88 -3.14
CA SER A 120 22.09 -4.51 -4.38
C SER A 120 20.75 -3.95 -4.86
N GLU A 121 20.64 -3.62 -6.15
CA GLU A 121 19.37 -3.25 -6.79
C GLU A 121 18.40 -4.44 -6.88
N VAL A 122 18.94 -5.67 -6.93
CA VAL A 122 18.20 -6.91 -7.19
C VAL A 122 17.64 -7.53 -5.92
N THR A 123 18.33 -7.43 -4.79
CA THR A 123 17.86 -8.00 -3.51
C THR A 123 17.47 -6.90 -2.53
N LYS A 124 16.58 -7.23 -1.58
CA LYS A 124 16.24 -6.31 -0.48
C LYS A 124 17.14 -6.49 0.75
N THR A 125 18.05 -7.46 0.70
CA THR A 125 18.95 -7.79 1.80
C THR A 125 19.80 -6.60 2.18
N GLY A 126 19.91 -6.34 3.48
CA GLY A 126 20.66 -5.20 4.02
C GLY A 126 19.98 -3.85 3.84
N ARG A 127 18.75 -3.78 3.31
CA ARG A 127 18.00 -2.51 3.24
C ARG A 127 17.25 -2.22 4.54
N GLY A 128 16.78 -0.98 4.64
CA GLY A 128 15.88 -0.55 5.70
C GLY A 128 16.67 -0.27 6.96
N PHE A 129 16.26 -0.87 8.07
CA PHE A 129 16.94 -0.70 9.35
C PHE A 129 18.34 -1.35 9.39
N ASP A 130 18.65 -2.25 8.45
CA ASP A 130 19.99 -2.85 8.34
C ASP A 130 21.03 -1.94 7.65
N HIS A 131 20.63 -0.79 7.12
CA HIS A 131 21.55 0.15 6.45
C HIS A 131 21.29 1.61 6.86
N PRO A 132 22.33 2.37 7.30
CA PRO A 132 22.14 3.68 7.93
C PRO A 132 21.31 4.67 7.12
N GLN A 133 21.58 4.82 5.81
CA GLN A 133 20.89 5.80 4.98
C GLN A 133 19.43 5.41 4.68
N THR A 134 19.11 4.11 4.58
CA THR A 134 17.72 3.67 4.37
C THR A 134 16.95 3.67 5.69
N ALA A 135 17.61 3.39 6.80
CA ALA A 135 17.06 3.45 8.15
C ALA A 135 16.62 4.88 8.47
N PHE A 136 17.46 5.87 8.16
CA PHE A 136 17.16 7.29 8.29
C PHE A 136 15.81 7.68 7.70
N TYR A 137 15.48 7.17 6.51
CA TYR A 137 14.21 7.51 5.86
C TYR A 137 13.01 6.75 6.43
N LEU A 138 13.21 5.58 7.05
CA LEU A 138 12.15 4.76 7.63
C LEU A 138 11.83 5.09 9.09
N MET A 139 12.75 5.69 9.85
CA MET A 139 12.45 6.07 11.22
C MET A 139 11.40 7.18 11.29
N PRO A 140 10.64 7.26 12.39
CA PRO A 140 9.85 8.43 12.72
C PRO A 140 10.62 9.74 12.56
N ALA A 141 10.05 10.71 11.84
CA ALA A 141 10.63 12.04 11.66
C ALA A 141 10.94 12.72 13.01
N ARG A 142 10.10 12.44 14.01
CA ARG A 142 10.28 12.83 15.42
C ARG A 142 11.66 12.51 16.02
N TRP A 143 12.32 11.46 15.54
CA TRP A 143 13.58 10.95 16.08
C TRP A 143 14.79 11.22 15.17
N VAL A 144 14.61 11.95 14.08
CA VAL A 144 15.70 12.30 13.15
C VAL A 144 16.82 13.04 13.87
N SER A 145 16.48 13.96 14.79
CA SER A 145 17.45 14.73 15.55
C SER A 145 18.28 13.87 16.50
N GLU A 146 17.64 12.88 17.14
CA GLU A 146 18.26 11.93 18.05
C GLU A 146 19.13 10.93 17.28
N TRP A 147 18.66 10.45 16.13
CA TRP A 147 19.43 9.58 15.25
C TRP A 147 20.70 10.25 14.74
N LYS A 148 20.65 11.53 14.34
CA LYS A 148 21.85 12.25 13.90
C LYS A 148 22.88 12.45 15.00
N LYS A 149 22.45 12.52 16.26
CA LYS A 149 23.33 12.63 17.42
C LYS A 149 23.96 11.29 17.80
N ASP A 150 23.16 10.23 17.78
CA ASP A 150 23.55 8.89 18.20
C ASP A 150 22.73 7.84 17.45
N ALA A 151 23.18 7.52 16.24
CA ALA A 151 22.49 6.56 15.37
C ALA A 151 22.53 5.15 15.98
N ASP A 152 23.68 4.73 16.48
CA ASP A 152 23.89 3.40 17.08
C ASP A 152 23.05 3.22 18.34
N GLY A 153 23.04 4.19 19.25
CA GLY A 153 22.23 4.11 20.46
C GLY A 153 20.73 4.22 20.18
N THR A 154 20.31 5.00 19.18
CA THR A 154 18.91 5.02 18.72
C THR A 154 18.50 3.66 18.13
N PHE A 155 19.40 3.05 17.36
CA PHE A 155 19.19 1.72 16.79
C PHE A 155 19.14 0.61 17.83
N CYS A 156 20.04 0.61 18.82
CA CYS A 156 20.00 -0.31 19.96
C CYS A 156 18.68 -0.19 20.73
N LYS A 157 18.20 1.04 20.99
CA LYS A 157 16.91 1.26 21.65
C LYS A 157 15.73 0.73 20.83
N LEU A 158 15.78 0.79 19.50
CA LEU A 158 14.78 0.19 18.61
C LEU A 158 14.80 -1.34 18.69
N LYS A 159 15.99 -1.95 18.66
CA LYS A 159 16.17 -3.41 18.76
C LYS A 159 15.74 -3.96 20.11
N ASP A 160 16.05 -3.26 21.19
CA ASP A 160 15.72 -3.67 22.56
C ASP A 160 14.28 -3.31 22.96
N GLY A 161 13.47 -2.75 22.04
CA GLY A 161 12.07 -2.37 22.27
C GLY A 161 11.87 -1.14 23.17
N ARG A 162 12.94 -0.44 23.56
CA ARG A 162 12.87 0.80 24.35
C ARG A 162 12.32 1.97 23.54
N LEU A 163 12.46 1.91 22.22
CA LEU A 163 11.78 2.78 21.26
C LEU A 163 10.84 1.92 20.41
N SER A 164 9.55 2.26 20.41
CA SER A 164 8.54 1.57 19.60
C SER A 164 8.00 2.49 18.51
N ILE A 165 8.05 2.03 17.26
CA ILE A 165 7.51 2.75 16.10
C ILE A 165 6.00 2.48 16.05
N SER A 166 5.20 3.36 16.68
CA SER A 166 3.74 3.35 16.54
C SER A 166 3.31 3.75 15.13
N ALA A 167 2.13 3.31 14.70
CA ALA A 167 1.50 3.75 13.45
C ALA A 167 1.21 5.25 13.41
N ASP A 168 1.11 5.92 14.55
CA ASP A 168 0.93 7.37 14.65
C ASP A 168 2.19 8.16 14.27
N LEU A 169 3.34 7.48 14.26
CA LEU A 169 4.62 8.08 13.97
C LEU A 169 4.93 7.98 12.48
N MET A 170 4.84 9.11 11.78
CA MET A 170 5.13 9.18 10.36
C MET A 170 6.64 9.09 10.09
N PRO A 171 7.07 8.27 9.12
CA PRO A 171 8.48 8.11 8.79
C PRO A 171 9.05 9.36 8.12
N ALA A 172 10.37 9.56 8.25
CA ALA A 172 11.09 10.71 7.73
C ALA A 172 10.87 10.94 6.23
N PHE A 173 10.78 9.87 5.41
CA PHE A 173 10.55 10.02 3.96
C PHE A 173 9.23 10.73 3.59
N MET A 174 8.30 10.87 4.54
CA MET A 174 7.05 11.61 4.32
C MET A 174 7.24 13.12 4.31
N TYR A 175 8.33 13.62 4.90
CA TYR A 175 8.57 15.05 5.10
C TYR A 175 9.51 15.62 4.05
N GLN A 176 9.22 16.83 3.57
CA GLN A 176 10.06 17.56 2.62
C GLN A 176 11.48 17.70 3.15
N ASP A 177 11.61 18.18 4.39
CA ASP A 177 12.86 18.25 5.12
C ASP A 177 12.68 17.60 6.50
N PRO A 178 13.14 16.35 6.68
CA PRO A 178 13.02 15.65 7.96
C PRO A 178 13.83 16.31 9.09
N ASP A 179 14.85 17.10 8.77
CA ASP A 179 15.69 17.77 9.77
C ASP A 179 15.00 18.95 10.44
N LEU A 180 14.02 19.53 9.75
CA LEU A 180 13.20 20.63 10.23
C LEU A 180 11.90 20.15 10.89
N TYR A 181 11.76 18.85 11.15
CA TYR A 181 10.55 18.30 11.76
C TYR A 181 10.23 18.96 13.11
N ASN A 182 9.09 19.63 13.17
CA ASN A 182 8.59 20.29 14.37
C ASN A 182 7.49 19.47 15.05
N ARG A 183 7.72 19.02 16.29
CA ARG A 183 6.72 18.28 17.08
C ARG A 183 5.45 19.07 17.37
N LEU A 184 5.53 20.40 17.40
CA LEU A 184 4.39 21.29 17.61
C LEU A 184 3.60 21.56 16.31
N GLN A 185 4.25 21.37 15.15
CA GLN A 185 3.65 21.54 13.83
C GLN A 185 3.93 20.31 12.95
N PRO A 186 3.40 19.13 13.30
CA PRO A 186 3.78 17.87 12.67
C PRO A 186 3.30 17.72 11.22
N TYR A 187 2.52 18.67 10.69
CA TYR A 187 2.05 18.66 9.30
C TYR A 187 2.90 19.52 8.37
N GLU A 188 3.85 20.29 8.92
CA GLU A 188 4.76 21.11 8.13
C GLU A 188 5.62 20.20 7.24
N GLY A 189 5.59 20.45 5.92
CA GLY A 189 6.29 19.62 4.93
C GLY A 189 5.79 18.17 4.82
N PHE A 190 4.71 17.79 5.51
CA PHE A 190 4.17 16.42 5.46
C PHE A 190 3.62 16.07 4.06
N ALA A 191 3.82 14.82 3.64
CA ALA A 191 3.50 14.29 2.32
C ALA A 191 4.21 14.98 1.14
N HIS A 192 5.28 15.73 1.40
CA HIS A 192 6.11 16.41 0.40
C HIS A 192 7.56 15.89 0.36
N GLY A 193 7.84 14.76 1.01
CA GLY A 193 9.18 14.18 1.00
C GLY A 193 9.65 13.77 -0.39
N HIS A 194 10.92 14.05 -0.67
CA HIS A 194 11.49 13.85 -2.01
C HIS A 194 11.43 12.39 -2.47
N ILE A 195 11.65 11.43 -1.56
CA ILE A 195 11.54 9.99 -1.86
C ILE A 195 10.10 9.63 -2.22
N LEU A 196 9.12 10.14 -1.47
CA LEU A 196 7.71 9.90 -1.72
C LEU A 196 7.29 10.42 -3.10
N ILE A 197 7.71 11.64 -3.44
CA ILE A 197 7.45 12.26 -4.75
C ILE A 197 8.07 11.43 -5.88
N HIS A 198 9.33 11.01 -5.73
CA HIS A 198 10.01 10.18 -6.72
C HIS A 198 9.30 8.85 -6.96
N VAL A 199 8.86 8.19 -5.88
CA VAL A 199 8.11 6.93 -5.99
C VAL A 199 6.73 7.16 -6.62
N ALA A 200 6.02 8.24 -6.26
CA ALA A 200 4.75 8.57 -6.88
C ALA A 200 4.90 8.85 -8.39
N GLN A 201 5.95 9.56 -8.81
CA GLN A 201 6.27 9.77 -10.22
C GLN A 201 6.60 8.44 -10.93
N THR A 202 7.36 7.56 -10.27
CA THR A 202 7.68 6.23 -10.80
C THR A 202 6.42 5.40 -11.06
N LEU A 203 5.48 5.39 -10.11
CA LEU A 203 4.22 4.64 -10.19
C LEU A 203 3.25 5.21 -11.23
N TYR A 204 3.08 6.53 -11.24
CA TYR A 204 1.98 7.16 -11.96
C TYR A 204 2.42 7.80 -13.27
N THR A 205 3.58 8.45 -13.34
CA THR A 205 4.00 9.15 -14.56
C THR A 205 4.92 8.27 -15.41
N CYS A 206 6.20 8.21 -15.06
CA CYS A 206 7.22 7.39 -15.71
C CYS A 206 8.54 7.59 -14.95
N PRO A 207 9.37 6.55 -14.74
CA PRO A 207 10.70 6.71 -14.15
C PRO A 207 11.56 7.77 -14.87
N LEU A 208 11.45 7.87 -16.20
CA LEU A 208 12.20 8.84 -17.03
C LEU A 208 11.69 10.29 -16.91
N SER A 209 10.53 10.51 -16.29
CA SER A 209 9.97 11.85 -16.09
C SER A 209 10.46 12.53 -14.81
N VAL A 210 11.14 11.80 -13.92
CA VAL A 210 11.68 12.32 -12.66
C VAL A 210 12.64 13.48 -12.89
N ASP A 211 13.50 13.36 -13.92
CA ASP A 211 14.49 14.39 -14.27
C ASP A 211 13.95 15.42 -15.29
N ARG A 212 12.68 15.31 -15.71
CA ARG A 212 12.07 16.19 -16.72
C ARG A 212 11.00 17.08 -16.08
N ILE A 213 11.34 18.34 -15.84
CA ILE A 213 10.38 19.43 -15.56
C ILE A 213 9.64 19.83 -16.86
N SER A 214 9.18 18.85 -17.63
CA SER A 214 8.43 19.10 -18.85
C SER A 214 6.98 18.73 -18.59
N GLY A 215 6.07 19.68 -18.78
CA GLY A 215 4.62 19.51 -18.56
C GLY A 215 3.94 18.46 -19.46
N THR A 216 4.71 17.74 -20.29
CA THR A 216 4.20 16.71 -21.18
C THR A 216 4.11 15.37 -20.46
N ILE A 217 2.89 15.01 -20.03
CA ILE A 217 2.59 13.68 -19.47
C ILE A 217 2.82 12.63 -20.55
N ASN A 218 3.66 11.63 -20.26
CA ASN A 218 3.92 10.51 -21.17
C ASN A 218 2.58 9.83 -21.53
N PRO A 219 2.24 9.68 -22.83
CA PRO A 219 1.00 9.03 -23.26
C PRO A 219 0.79 7.62 -22.70
N ARG A 220 1.87 6.93 -22.35
CA ARG A 220 1.87 5.57 -21.80
C ARG A 220 1.86 5.52 -20.27
N SER A 221 1.84 6.67 -19.60
CA SER A 221 1.82 6.77 -18.13
C SER A 221 0.57 6.14 -17.52
N ASN A 222 0.72 5.58 -16.32
CA ASN A 222 -0.41 5.06 -15.55
C ASN A 222 -1.39 6.17 -15.16
N ALA A 223 -0.90 7.38 -14.91
CA ALA A 223 -1.71 8.56 -14.64
C ALA A 223 -2.67 8.84 -15.80
N ARG A 224 -2.20 8.79 -17.04
CA ARG A 224 -3.07 8.98 -18.20
C ARG A 224 -4.05 7.82 -18.38
N LYS A 225 -3.58 6.57 -18.27
CA LYS A 225 -4.45 5.37 -18.38
C LYS A 225 -5.57 5.37 -17.34
N LEU A 226 -5.27 5.81 -16.12
CA LEU A 226 -6.20 5.85 -14.99
C LEU A 226 -6.96 7.19 -14.88
N GLY A 227 -6.70 8.15 -15.77
CA GLY A 227 -7.32 9.48 -15.73
C GLY A 227 -6.96 10.31 -14.47
N ILE A 228 -5.80 10.08 -13.88
CA ILE A 228 -5.30 10.81 -12.72
C ILE A 228 -4.84 12.20 -13.17
N GLN A 229 -5.59 13.22 -12.79
CA GLN A 229 -5.24 14.62 -13.03
C GLN A 229 -4.60 15.30 -11.83
N ARG A 230 -4.86 14.78 -10.62
CA ARG A 230 -4.34 15.29 -9.35
C ARG A 230 -4.04 14.12 -8.42
N MET A 231 -2.96 14.24 -7.65
CA MET A 231 -2.66 13.30 -6.58
C MET A 231 -3.73 13.41 -5.50
N THR A 232 -4.30 12.27 -5.12
CA THR A 232 -5.28 12.17 -4.03
C THR A 232 -4.61 11.59 -2.79
N PRO A 233 -5.15 11.80 -1.57
CA PRO A 233 -4.59 11.19 -0.37
C PRO A 233 -4.40 9.67 -0.47
N MET A 234 -5.30 8.96 -1.17
CA MET A 234 -5.18 7.52 -1.39
C MET A 234 -3.98 7.13 -2.27
N LEU A 235 -3.69 7.91 -3.32
CA LEU A 235 -2.54 7.68 -4.20
C LEU A 235 -1.22 7.99 -3.47
N ILE A 236 -1.23 9.02 -2.62
CA ILE A 236 -0.09 9.36 -1.76
C ILE A 236 0.16 8.24 -0.75
N ALA A 237 -0.88 7.75 -0.07
CA ALA A 237 -0.78 6.63 0.86
C ALA A 237 -0.28 5.36 0.18
N TYR A 238 -0.75 5.07 -1.04
CA TYR A 238 -0.28 3.94 -1.84
C TYR A 238 1.22 4.05 -2.17
N ALA A 239 1.68 5.22 -2.61
CA ALA A 239 3.10 5.47 -2.86
C ALA A 239 3.93 5.31 -1.56
N ALA A 240 3.44 5.82 -0.43
CA ALA A 240 4.11 5.68 0.87
C ALA A 240 4.24 4.22 1.32
N ALA A 241 3.18 3.41 1.14
CA ALA A 241 3.20 1.99 1.42
C ALA A 241 4.28 1.27 0.59
N HIS A 242 4.43 1.64 -0.69
CA HIS A 242 5.47 1.11 -1.56
C HIS A 242 6.88 1.52 -1.13
N VAL A 243 7.12 2.80 -0.78
CA VAL A 243 8.42 3.26 -0.24
C VAL A 243 8.84 2.39 0.93
N ARG A 244 7.92 2.12 1.85
CA ARG A 244 8.20 1.28 3.01
C ARG A 244 8.47 -0.17 2.59
N GLN A 245 7.65 -0.74 1.71
CA GLN A 245 7.77 -2.12 1.25
C GLN A 245 9.08 -2.40 0.50
N VAL A 246 9.62 -1.43 -0.26
CA VAL A 246 10.88 -1.61 -1.00
C VAL A 246 12.12 -1.42 -0.15
N ASN A 247 12.00 -0.65 0.94
CA ASN A 247 13.10 -0.39 1.87
C ASN A 247 13.12 -1.36 3.04
N THR A 248 12.04 -2.08 3.35
CA THR A 248 12.00 -3.02 4.49
C THR A 248 12.33 -4.45 4.02
N THR A 249 13.26 -5.11 4.70
CA THR A 249 13.38 -6.58 4.66
C THR A 249 12.27 -7.18 5.55
N ILE A 250 11.68 -8.30 5.15
CA ILE A 250 10.41 -8.89 5.68
C ILE A 250 10.21 -8.87 7.23
N ALA A 251 11.28 -8.79 8.02
CA ALA A 251 11.26 -8.90 9.48
C ALA A 251 10.48 -7.80 10.26
N ILE A 252 10.16 -6.63 9.67
CA ILE A 252 9.45 -5.54 10.40
C ILE A 252 8.02 -5.32 9.86
N LEU A 253 7.56 -6.16 8.92
CA LEU A 253 6.22 -6.01 8.32
C LEU A 253 5.06 -6.42 9.25
N ILE A 254 5.33 -7.20 10.30
CA ILE A 254 4.29 -7.73 11.19
C ILE A 254 3.58 -6.57 11.91
N SER A 255 4.30 -5.58 12.44
CA SER A 255 3.71 -4.59 13.34
C SER A 255 2.74 -3.56 12.73
N ILE A 256 2.63 -3.41 11.40
CA ILE A 256 1.73 -2.38 10.79
C ILE A 256 0.71 -2.98 9.81
N ALA A 257 0.94 -4.18 9.28
CA ALA A 257 -0.14 -4.90 8.59
C ALA A 257 -1.33 -5.13 9.53
N ASP A 258 -1.04 -5.43 10.80
CA ASP A 258 -2.04 -5.58 11.87
C ASP A 258 -2.76 -4.27 12.22
N THR A 259 -2.16 -3.10 11.94
CA THR A 259 -2.75 -1.79 12.26
C THR A 259 -3.58 -1.21 11.11
N ILE A 260 -3.24 -1.52 9.85
CA ILE A 260 -4.00 -1.03 8.68
C ILE A 260 -5.21 -1.94 8.41
N CYS A 261 -5.12 -3.23 8.75
CA CYS A 261 -6.22 -4.19 8.71
C CYS A 261 -6.15 -5.09 9.96
N PRO A 262 -6.80 -4.74 11.08
CA PRO A 262 -6.90 -5.66 12.20
C PRO A 262 -7.60 -6.95 11.73
N GLY A 263 -6.91 -8.10 11.82
CA GLY A 263 -7.48 -9.42 11.52
C GLY A 263 -6.77 -10.28 10.45
N LEU A 264 -5.56 -9.93 10.00
CA LEU A 264 -4.81 -10.81 9.07
C LEU A 264 -4.15 -12.02 9.76
N ASP A 265 -3.89 -11.93 11.07
CA ASP A 265 -3.17 -12.95 11.83
C ASP A 265 -3.97 -14.24 12.06
N GLU A 266 -5.31 -14.16 12.06
CA GLU A 266 -6.16 -15.31 12.36
C GLU A 266 -6.20 -16.39 11.25
N LYS A 267 -5.61 -16.12 10.08
CA LYS A 267 -5.61 -17.05 8.93
C LYS A 267 -4.25 -17.62 8.53
N LEU A 268 -3.16 -17.27 9.24
CA LEU A 268 -1.83 -17.87 9.02
C LEU A 268 -1.39 -18.84 10.12
N GLY A 269 -2.30 -19.20 11.03
CA GLY A 269 -2.15 -20.35 11.91
C GLY A 269 -2.05 -21.66 11.13
N HIS A 270 -0.88 -22.30 11.24
CA HIS A 270 -0.48 -23.62 10.73
C HIS A 270 0.19 -23.67 9.34
N ARG A 271 1.51 -23.48 9.36
CA ARG A 271 2.45 -24.44 8.74
C ARG A 271 3.81 -24.34 9.43
N GLY A 272 3.88 -24.99 10.59
CA GLY A 272 5.12 -25.38 11.25
C GLY A 272 5.13 -26.89 11.39
N GLN A 273 5.79 -27.56 10.45
CA GLN A 273 6.68 -28.71 10.63
C GLN A 273 7.70 -28.66 9.50
#